data_AF-A7RJZ7-F1
#
_entry.id   AF-A7RJZ7-F1
#
_cell.length_a   1.000
_cell.length_b   1.000
_cell.length_c   1.000
_cell.angle_alpha   90.00
_cell.angle_beta   90.00
_cell.angle_gamma   90.00
#
_symmetry.space_group_name_H-M   'P 1'
#
loop_
_entity.id
_entity.type
_entity.pdbx_description
1 polymer ?
#
loop_
_entity_poly.entity_id
_entity_poly.type
_entity_poly.pdbx_seq_one_letter_code
_entity_poly.pdbx_strand_id
1 'polypeptide(L)'
;MAKVNLISVNVHENPTSFLAPLRFEVTFECTEEITDDLDWKIIYVGSAECSDYDQVLDSVLVGPVPIGRHMFVFEANPPDPKKILDQDILGVTVLLLTCSYREREFVRVGYYVNNEYNNEEMKENPPSKPVIEMLQRNILLSEPRVTRFNINWDD
;
A
#
# COMPACT_ATOMS: atom_id res chain seq x y z
N MET A 1 13.37 -19.36 11.05
CA MET A 1 12.01 -18.79 11.22
C MET A 1 12.08 -17.33 10.82
N ALA A 2 10.97 -16.68 10.46
CA ALA A 2 11.01 -15.25 10.14
C ALA A 2 11.35 -14.46 11.42
N LYS A 3 12.40 -13.62 11.37
CA LYS A 3 12.84 -12.80 12.51
C LYS A 3 11.87 -11.63 12.77
N VAL A 4 11.15 -11.20 11.74
CA VAL A 4 10.14 -10.13 11.79
C VAL A 4 8.78 -10.67 11.40
N ASN A 5 7.78 -10.45 12.24
CA ASN A 5 6.40 -10.87 12.04
C ASN A 5 5.47 -9.66 12.03
N LEU A 6 4.74 -9.46 10.94
CA LEU A 6 3.71 -8.44 10.87
C LEU A 6 2.51 -8.84 11.76
N ILE A 7 2.14 -7.97 12.70
CA ILE A 7 1.06 -8.20 13.68
C ILE A 7 -0.25 -7.58 13.18
N SER A 8 -0.24 -6.31 12.80
CA SER A 8 -1.44 -5.61 12.30
C SER A 8 -1.08 -4.44 11.40
N VAL A 9 -2.00 -4.11 10.50
CA VAL A 9 -1.95 -2.92 9.64
C VAL A 9 -3.32 -2.26 9.68
N ASN A 10 -3.39 -1.07 10.25
CA ASN A 10 -4.61 -0.27 10.29
C ASN A 10 -4.49 0.85 9.25
N VAL A 11 -5.53 1.03 8.44
CA VAL A 11 -5.58 2.13 7.45
C VAL A 11 -6.52 3.20 7.98
N HIS A 12 -6.02 4.43 8.07
CA HIS A 12 -6.80 5.57 8.55
C HIS A 12 -7.43 6.33 7.39
N GLU A 13 -8.47 7.13 7.71
CA GLU A 13 -9.12 8.05 6.76
C GLU A 13 -9.64 7.33 5.50
N ASN A 14 -10.46 6.30 5.69
CA ASN A 14 -11.03 5.50 4.61
C ASN A 14 -12.55 5.31 4.79
N PRO A 15 -13.38 5.53 3.75
CA PRO A 15 -13.02 6.03 2.40
C PRO A 15 -12.73 7.54 2.40
N THR A 16 -11.94 8.01 1.42
CA THR A 16 -11.54 9.42 1.32
C THR A 16 -11.32 9.84 -0.15
N SER A 17 -10.98 11.11 -0.41
CA SER A 17 -10.64 11.58 -1.75
C SER A 17 -9.47 10.78 -2.35
N PHE A 18 -9.49 10.53 -3.66
CA PHE A 18 -8.38 9.91 -4.37
C PHE A 18 -7.05 10.67 -4.15
N LEU A 19 -7.13 11.99 -4.07
CA LEU A 19 -5.98 12.89 -3.88
C LEU A 19 -5.57 13.04 -2.41
N ALA A 20 -6.27 12.40 -1.47
CA ALA A 20 -5.86 12.41 -0.07
C ALA A 20 -4.66 11.47 0.14
N PRO A 21 -3.74 11.84 1.06
CA PRO A 21 -2.65 10.96 1.49
C PRO A 21 -3.15 9.60 1.97
N LEU A 22 -2.27 8.62 1.91
CA LEU A 22 -2.46 7.30 2.52
C LEU A 22 -1.81 7.30 3.90
N ARG A 23 -2.48 6.71 4.89
CA ARG A 23 -1.97 6.62 6.25
C ARG A 23 -2.17 5.23 6.81
N PHE A 24 -1.06 4.53 7.05
CA PHE A 24 -1.00 3.19 7.61
C PHE A 24 -0.40 3.24 9.00
N GLU A 25 -1.02 2.60 9.97
CA GLU A 25 -0.39 2.27 11.25
C GLU A 25 0.04 0.81 11.20
N VAL A 26 1.35 0.60 11.15
CA VAL A 26 1.96 -0.71 11.01
C VAL A 26 2.48 -1.15 12.36
N THR A 27 2.06 -2.35 12.80
CA THR A 27 2.59 -2.99 14.01
C THR A 27 3.23 -4.32 13.63
N PHE A 28 4.46 -4.52 14.08
CA PHE A 28 5.22 -5.74 13.84
C PHE A 28 6.01 -6.16 15.07
N GLU A 29 6.44 -7.41 15.11
CA GLU A 29 7.21 -7.99 16.20
C GLU A 29 8.54 -8.55 15.66
N CYS A 30 9.64 -8.18 16.30
CA CYS A 30 10.96 -8.73 16.06
C CYS A 30 11.27 -9.76 17.15
N THR A 31 11.48 -11.02 16.75
CA THR A 31 11.88 -12.11 17.66
C THR A 31 13.39 -12.15 17.89
N GLU A 32 14.14 -11.60 16.94
CA GLU A 32 15.60 -11.48 16.95
C GLU A 32 15.97 -10.06 16.50
N GLU A 33 17.15 -9.60 16.90
CA GLU A 33 17.65 -8.28 16.52
C GLU A 33 17.93 -8.22 15.02
N ILE A 34 17.48 -7.14 14.38
CA ILE A 34 17.73 -6.85 12.97
C ILE A 34 18.83 -5.79 12.88
N THR A 35 19.95 -6.16 12.26
CA THR A 35 21.15 -5.33 12.23
C THR A 35 21.08 -4.21 11.19
N ASP A 36 20.44 -4.47 10.05
CA ASP A 36 20.26 -3.49 8.97
C ASP A 36 18.82 -2.99 8.90
N ASP A 37 18.55 -2.05 8.00
CA ASP A 37 17.22 -1.46 7.87
C ASP A 37 16.21 -2.40 7.19
N LEU A 38 14.99 -2.40 7.73
CA LEU A 38 13.81 -2.87 7.02
C LEU A 38 13.33 -1.80 6.05
N ASP A 39 13.14 -2.15 4.78
CA ASP A 39 12.61 -1.26 3.75
C ASP A 39 11.11 -1.51 3.57
N TRP A 40 10.31 -0.57 4.08
CA TRP A 40 8.85 -0.56 3.93
C TRP A 40 8.47 0.30 2.73
N LYS A 41 7.62 -0.21 1.84
CA LYS A 41 7.10 0.54 0.69
C LYS A 41 5.60 0.46 0.59
N ILE A 42 4.99 1.57 0.19
CA ILE A 42 3.61 1.62 -0.27
C ILE A 42 3.64 1.70 -1.80
N ILE A 43 2.98 0.75 -2.46
CA ILE A 43 2.98 0.63 -3.92
C ILE A 43 1.53 0.63 -4.40
N TYR A 44 1.20 1.52 -5.33
CA TYR A 44 -0.08 1.56 -6.01
C TYR A 44 0.01 0.88 -7.36
N VAL A 45 -0.87 -0.09 -7.62
CA VAL A 45 -0.92 -0.77 -8.92
C VAL A 45 -1.63 0.15 -9.92
N GLY A 46 -0.87 0.66 -10.89
CA GLY A 46 -1.39 1.63 -11.88
C GLY A 46 -2.16 0.97 -13.02
N SER A 47 -1.92 -0.32 -13.28
CA SER A 47 -2.67 -1.10 -14.26
C SER A 47 -2.63 -2.58 -13.88
N ALA A 48 -3.74 -3.29 -14.04
CA ALA A 48 -3.79 -4.73 -13.79
C ALA A 48 -3.00 -5.54 -14.84
N GLU A 49 -2.75 -4.97 -16.01
CA GLU A 49 -2.13 -5.65 -17.15
C GLU A 49 -0.61 -5.46 -17.20
N CYS A 50 -0.08 -4.42 -16.54
CA CYS A 50 1.31 -4.02 -16.70
C CYS A 50 1.86 -3.35 -15.42
N SER A 51 2.86 -3.99 -14.83
CA SER A 51 3.56 -3.51 -13.63
C SER A 51 4.41 -2.25 -13.88
N ASP A 52 4.65 -1.86 -15.13
CA ASP A 52 5.41 -0.64 -15.43
C ASP A 52 4.67 0.63 -15.01
N TYR A 53 3.36 0.53 -14.76
CA TYR A 53 2.53 1.60 -14.20
C TYR A 53 2.48 1.58 -12.66
N ASP A 54 3.11 0.61 -12.01
CA ASP A 54 3.15 0.55 -10.55
C ASP A 54 3.93 1.75 -10.00
N GLN A 55 3.33 2.43 -9.03
CA GLN A 55 3.91 3.62 -8.42
C GLN A 55 4.31 3.29 -6.99
N VAL A 56 5.63 3.32 -6.72
CA VAL A 56 6.12 3.39 -5.34
C VAL A 56 5.79 4.77 -4.81
N LEU A 57 4.81 4.85 -3.91
CA LEU A 57 4.29 6.10 -3.36
C LEU A 57 5.23 6.69 -2.32
N ASP A 58 5.79 5.82 -1.48
CA ASP A 58 6.84 6.19 -0.54
C ASP A 58 7.62 4.94 -0.09
N SER A 59 8.82 5.16 0.47
CA SER A 59 9.72 4.16 1.01
C SER A 59 10.36 4.66 2.30
N VAL A 60 10.26 3.88 3.37
CA VAL A 60 10.80 4.21 4.69
C VAL A 60 11.70 3.08 5.16
N LEU A 61 12.90 3.46 5.58
CA LEU A 61 13.87 2.59 6.23
C LEU A 61 13.64 2.61 7.74
N VAL A 62 13.52 1.44 8.34
CA VAL A 62 13.35 1.25 9.79
C VAL A 62 14.44 0.32 10.29
N GLY A 63 15.45 0.86 10.95
CA GLY A 63 16.51 0.09 11.57
C GLY A 63 17.56 0.94 12.29
N PRO A 64 18.48 0.28 13.04
CA PRO A 64 18.42 -1.14 13.43
C PRO A 64 17.21 -1.43 14.34
N VAL A 65 16.68 -2.65 14.31
CA VAL A 65 15.44 -2.99 15.03
C VAL A 65 15.70 -3.97 16.18
N PRO A 66 15.53 -3.56 17.45
CA PRO A 66 15.72 -4.45 18.58
C PRO A 66 14.58 -5.46 18.72
N ILE A 67 14.81 -6.49 19.52
CA ILE A 67 13.79 -7.49 19.88
C ILE A 67 12.60 -6.79 20.55
N GLY A 68 11.38 -7.17 20.16
CA GLY A 68 10.15 -6.69 20.75
C GLY A 68 9.10 -6.27 19.73
N ARG A 69 8.04 -5.64 20.22
CA ARG A 69 6.92 -5.16 19.40
C ARG A 69 7.11 -3.68 19.09
N HIS A 70 7.00 -3.36 17.81
CA HIS A 70 7.18 -2.02 17.27
C HIS A 70 5.94 -1.57 16.52
N MET A 71 5.70 -0.26 16.54
CA MET A 71 4.60 0.36 15.84
C MET A 71 5.05 1.71 15.30
N PHE A 72 4.67 2.00 14.07
CA PHE A 72 4.90 3.31 13.45
C PHE A 72 3.75 3.67 12.50
N VAL A 73 3.64 4.96 12.23
CA VAL A 73 2.71 5.49 11.23
C VAL A 73 3.50 5.74 9.94
N PHE A 74 3.03 5.16 8.85
CA PHE A 74 3.56 5.32 7.51
C PHE A 74 2.57 6.12 6.66
N GLU A 75 2.94 7.36 6.34
CA GLU A 75 2.17 8.25 5.49
C GLU A 75 2.82 8.36 4.11
N ALA A 76 2.00 8.36 3.05
CA ALA A 76 2.47 8.53 1.67
C ALA A 76 1.54 9.44 0.89
N ASN A 77 2.09 10.16 -0.08
CA ASN A 77 1.30 10.92 -1.05
C ASN A 77 0.42 9.98 -1.90
N PRO A 78 -0.72 10.46 -2.43
CA PRO A 78 -1.52 9.68 -3.37
C PRO A 78 -0.71 9.34 -4.65
N PRO A 79 -1.13 8.33 -5.44
CA PRO A 79 -0.54 8.08 -6.75
C PRO A 79 -0.70 9.28 -7.68
N ASP A 80 0.25 9.47 -8.59
CA ASP A 80 0.17 10.48 -9.64
C ASP A 80 -0.85 10.02 -10.69
N PRO A 81 -2.00 10.71 -10.86
CA PRO A 81 -3.02 10.31 -11.83
C PRO A 81 -2.49 10.30 -13.27
N LYS A 82 -1.48 11.12 -13.58
CA LYS A 82 -0.92 11.22 -14.94
C LYS A 82 -0.13 9.98 -15.36
N LYS A 83 0.23 9.13 -14.40
CA LYS A 83 0.93 7.87 -14.62
C LYS A 83 -0.01 6.66 -14.58
N ILE A 84 -1.32 6.89 -14.49
CA ILE A 84 -2.35 5.85 -14.56
C ILE A 84 -3.07 6.03 -15.89
N LEU A 85 -3.39 4.92 -16.56
CA LEU A 85 -4.20 4.97 -17.77
C LEU A 85 -5.62 5.43 -17.43
N ASP A 86 -6.23 6.27 -18.26
CA ASP A 86 -7.59 6.80 -18.05
C ASP A 86 -8.62 5.68 -17.79
N GLN A 87 -8.44 4.53 -18.44
CA GLN A 87 -9.29 3.35 -18.31
C GLN A 87 -9.11 2.59 -16.98
N ASP A 88 -7.96 2.74 -16.32
CA ASP A 88 -7.59 2.04 -15.08
C ASP A 88 -7.78 2.92 -13.83
N ILE A 89 -8.06 4.22 -14.00
CA ILE A 89 -8.30 5.15 -12.89
C ILE A 89 -9.58 4.78 -12.13
N LEU A 90 -10.65 4.43 -12.84
CA LEU A 90 -11.95 4.09 -12.25
C LEU A 90 -12.07 2.59 -12.02
N GLY A 91 -12.77 2.22 -10.95
CA GLY A 91 -13.00 0.83 -10.58
C GLY A 91 -11.94 0.28 -9.63
N VAL A 92 -11.69 -1.02 -9.74
CA VAL A 92 -10.90 -1.77 -8.75
C VAL A 92 -9.44 -1.87 -9.18
N THR A 93 -8.55 -1.50 -8.26
CA THR A 93 -7.11 -1.75 -8.35
C THR A 93 -6.58 -2.27 -7.00
N VAL A 94 -5.26 -2.36 -6.84
CA VAL A 94 -4.59 -2.91 -5.66
C VAL A 94 -3.59 -1.91 -5.09
N LEU A 95 -3.56 -1.82 -3.76
CA LEU A 95 -2.56 -1.11 -2.99
C LEU A 95 -1.76 -2.13 -2.17
N LEU A 96 -0.44 -2.07 -2.27
CA LEU A 96 0.48 -3.01 -1.62
C LEU A 96 1.29 -2.28 -0.55
N LEU A 97 1.37 -2.87 0.65
CA LEU A 97 2.37 -2.56 1.66
C LEU A 97 3.38 -3.72 1.66
N THR A 98 4.62 -3.46 1.28
CA THR A 98 5.69 -4.47 1.26
C THR A 98 6.74 -4.15 2.31
N CYS A 99 7.35 -5.18 2.88
CA CYS A 99 8.55 -5.03 3.70
C CYS A 99 9.64 -5.98 3.22
N SER A 100 10.83 -5.42 3.05
CA SER A 100 12.03 -6.12 2.62
C SER A 100 13.14 -5.97 3.64
N TYR A 101 13.98 -6.99 3.74
CA TYR A 101 15.24 -6.91 4.46
C TYR A 101 16.36 -7.28 3.50
N ARG A 102 17.39 -6.42 3.37
CA ARG A 102 18.48 -6.60 2.39
C ARG A 102 17.96 -6.89 0.97
N GLU A 103 17.02 -6.07 0.50
CA GLU A 103 16.37 -6.20 -0.82
C GLU A 103 15.54 -7.48 -1.03
N ARG A 104 15.37 -8.31 0.00
CA ARG A 104 14.55 -9.52 -0.05
C ARG A 104 13.22 -9.25 0.63
N GLU A 105 12.16 -9.17 -0.17
CA GLU A 105 10.79 -9.05 0.34
C GLU A 105 10.44 -10.30 1.15
N PHE A 106 9.94 -10.11 2.38
CA PHE A 106 9.50 -11.21 3.24
C PHE A 106 8.01 -11.12 3.61
N VAL A 107 7.39 -9.94 3.46
CA VAL A 107 5.95 -9.77 3.64
C VAL A 107 5.38 -8.75 2.67
N ARG A 108 4.19 -9.06 2.17
CA ARG A 108 3.36 -8.20 1.32
C ARG A 108 1.93 -8.24 1.80
N VAL A 109 1.31 -7.08 1.97
CA VAL A 109 -0.11 -6.93 2.28
C VAL A 109 -0.76 -6.19 1.13
N GLY A 110 -1.66 -6.85 0.43
CA GLY A 110 -2.45 -6.25 -0.64
C GLY A 110 -3.87 -5.91 -0.18
N TYR A 111 -4.32 -4.71 -0.53
CA TYR A 111 -5.69 -4.26 -0.36
C TYR A 111 -6.31 -4.02 -1.73
N TYR A 112 -7.55 -4.46 -1.92
CA TYR A 112 -8.35 -3.96 -3.03
C TYR A 112 -8.74 -2.51 -2.76
N VAL A 113 -8.67 -1.70 -3.80
CA VAL A 113 -9.02 -0.29 -3.78
C VAL A 113 -10.05 -0.06 -4.86
N ASN A 114 -11.22 0.45 -4.50
CA ASN A 114 -12.24 0.89 -5.46
C ASN A 114 -12.20 2.41 -5.56
N ASN A 115 -11.95 2.92 -6.76
CA ASN A 115 -12.05 4.35 -7.07
C ASN A 115 -13.38 4.59 -7.80
N GLU A 116 -14.24 5.42 -7.24
CA GLU A 116 -15.54 5.76 -7.83
C GLU A 116 -15.83 7.25 -7.70
N TYR A 117 -16.72 7.77 -8.55
CA TYR A 117 -17.22 9.13 -8.36
C TYR A 117 -18.00 9.25 -7.06
N ASN A 118 -17.88 10.39 -6.39
CA ASN A 118 -18.61 10.68 -5.15
C ASN A 118 -20.07 11.11 -5.36
N ASN A 119 -20.53 11.23 -6.62
CA ASN A 119 -21.87 11.69 -6.97
C ASN A 119 -22.55 10.73 -7.97
N GLU A 120 -23.86 10.54 -7.81
CA GLU A 120 -24.64 9.57 -8.61
C GLU A 120 -24.69 9.92 -10.10
N GLU A 121 -24.74 11.21 -10.46
CA GLU A 121 -24.79 11.64 -11.86
C GLU A 121 -23.58 11.17 -12.66
N MET A 122 -22.36 11.33 -12.11
CA MET A 122 -21.13 10.86 -12.74
C MET A 122 -20.96 9.34 -12.63
N LYS A 123 -21.59 8.67 -11.66
CA LYS A 123 -21.63 7.20 -11.62
C LYS A 123 -22.47 6.63 -12.76
N GLU A 124 -23.66 7.19 -13.00
CA GLU A 124 -24.56 6.76 -14.08
C GLU A 124 -24.06 7.18 -15.46
N ASN A 125 -23.48 8.38 -15.57
CA ASN A 125 -23.02 8.98 -16.82
C ASN A 125 -21.56 9.46 -16.69
N PRO A 126 -20.59 8.54 -16.64
CA PRO A 126 -19.19 8.90 -16.46
C PRO A 126 -18.68 9.75 -17.65
N PRO A 127 -17.95 10.84 -17.39
CA PRO A 127 -17.34 11.62 -18.45
C PRO A 127 -16.29 10.79 -19.20
N SER A 128 -16.07 11.12 -20.47
CA SER A 128 -15.09 10.43 -21.34
C SER A 128 -13.65 10.46 -20.80
N LYS A 129 -13.30 11.50 -20.02
CA LYS A 129 -12.03 11.60 -19.30
C LYS A 129 -12.31 11.62 -17.81
N PRO A 130 -11.56 10.86 -16.99
CA PRO A 130 -11.72 10.88 -15.54
C PRO A 130 -11.55 12.29 -14.94
N VAL A 131 -12.48 12.68 -14.07
CA VAL A 131 -12.38 13.92 -13.28
C VAL A 131 -11.86 13.58 -11.90
N ILE A 132 -10.54 13.66 -11.72
CA ILE A 132 -9.83 13.13 -10.56
C ILE A 132 -10.31 13.73 -9.24
N GLU A 133 -10.66 15.01 -9.24
CA GLU A 133 -11.11 15.75 -8.07
C GLU A 133 -12.44 15.23 -7.50
N MET A 134 -13.23 14.54 -8.33
CA MET A 134 -14.52 13.96 -7.95
C MET A 134 -14.41 12.49 -7.54
N LEU A 135 -13.20 11.92 -7.56
CA LEU A 135 -12.96 10.53 -7.19
C LEU A 135 -12.83 10.35 -5.68
N GLN A 136 -13.54 9.35 -5.19
CA GLN A 136 -13.40 8.79 -3.85
C GLN A 136 -12.71 7.44 -3.96
N ARG A 137 -11.68 7.25 -3.13
CA ARG A 137 -10.94 6.01 -2.94
C ARG A 137 -11.49 5.28 -1.73
N ASN A 138 -11.88 4.02 -1.92
CA ASN A 138 -12.28 3.12 -0.85
C ASN A 138 -11.39 1.89 -0.82
N ILE A 139 -10.64 1.71 0.27
CA ILE A 139 -9.75 0.58 0.52
C ILE A 139 -10.54 -0.49 1.27
N LEU A 140 -10.60 -1.71 0.73
CA LEU A 140 -11.31 -2.83 1.33
C LEU A 140 -10.50 -3.42 2.50
N LEU A 141 -10.78 -2.96 3.72
CA LEU A 141 -10.04 -3.34 4.93
C LEU A 141 -10.43 -4.72 5.49
N SER A 142 -11.57 -5.27 5.10
CA SER A 142 -12.09 -6.54 5.63
C SER A 142 -11.37 -7.77 5.07
N GLU A 143 -10.76 -7.67 3.89
CA GLU A 143 -10.14 -8.81 3.20
C GLU A 143 -8.72 -8.51 2.68
N PRO A 144 -7.77 -8.12 3.56
CA PRO A 144 -6.39 -7.94 3.14
C PRO A 144 -5.77 -9.28 2.71
N ARG A 145 -5.00 -9.25 1.64
CA ARG A 145 -4.23 -10.40 1.14
C ARG A 145 -2.81 -10.32 1.69
N VAL A 146 -2.51 -11.15 2.68
CA VAL A 146 -1.17 -11.24 3.26
C VAL A 146 -0.40 -12.40 2.62
N THR A 147 0.71 -12.08 1.97
CA THR A 147 1.67 -13.04 1.42
C THR A 147 2.97 -12.95 2.20
N ARG A 148 3.54 -14.10 2.57
CA ARG A 148 4.81 -14.20 3.30
C ARG A 148 5.80 -14.98 2.45
N PHE A 149 7.03 -14.50 2.40
CA PHE A 149 8.12 -15.14 1.68
C PHE A 149 9.22 -15.54 2.67
N ASN A 150 9.81 -16.70 2.46
CA ASN A 150 10.97 -17.13 3.23
C ASN A 150 12.22 -16.47 2.65
N ILE A 151 12.96 -15.75 3.49
CA ILE A 151 14.23 -15.13 3.13
C ILE A 151 15.35 -15.67 4.03
N ASN A 152 16.60 -15.53 3.56
CA ASN A 152 17.75 -15.65 4.45
C ASN A 152 17.94 -14.32 5.19
N TRP A 153 18.06 -14.38 6.52
CA TRP A 153 18.19 -13.23 7.41
C TRP A 153 19.63 -12.95 7.86
N ASP A 154 20.53 -13.92 7.66
CA ASP A 154 21.91 -13.84 8.13
C ASP A 154 22.90 -13.48 6.99
N ASP A 155 22.49 -13.67 5.73
CA ASP A 155 23.27 -13.38 4.51
C ASP A 155 23.06 -11.97 3.97
#